data_AF-A0A941EWK2-F1
#
_entry.id   AF-A0A941EWK2-F1
#
_cell.length_a   1.000
_cell.length_b   1.000
_cell.length_c   1.000
_cell.angle_alpha   90.00
_cell.angle_beta   90.00
_cell.angle_gamma   90.00
#
_symmetry.space_group_name_H-M   'P 1'
#
loop_
_entity.id
_entity.type
_entity.pdbx_description
1 polymer ?
#
loop_
_entity_poly.entity_id
_entity_poly.type
_entity_poly.pdbx_seq_one_letter_code
_entity_poly.pdbx_strand_id
1 'polypeptide(L)' 'PDDYPVGVYTLPKQLDEHVARLHLDALGVRLTTLTERQASYLGIPVDGPYKPDTYRY' A
#
# COMPACT_ATOMS: atom_id res chain seq x y z
N PRO A 1 17.00 8.65 -21.25
CA PRO A 1 15.83 8.62 -22.15
C PRO A 1 14.86 7.51 -21.76
N ASP A 2 13.77 7.79 -21.07
CA ASP A 2 13.69 8.27 -19.68
C ASP A 2 12.54 7.43 -19.09
N ASP A 3 12.65 6.93 -17.86
CA ASP A 3 11.64 6.04 -17.24
C ASP A 3 10.23 6.67 -17.16
N TYR A 4 10.15 7.97 -17.46
CA TYR A 4 8.95 8.77 -17.49
C TYR A 4 8.95 9.64 -18.76
N PRO A 5 8.37 9.16 -19.89
CA PRO A 5 8.08 10.02 -21.03
C PRO A 5 7.10 11.15 -20.64
N VAL A 6 6.85 12.10 -21.54
CA VAL A 6 5.91 13.21 -21.24
C VAL A 6 4.50 12.64 -21.02
N GLY A 7 3.98 12.84 -19.81
CA GLY A 7 2.69 12.31 -19.37
C GLY A 7 2.39 12.66 -17.92
N VAL A 8 1.23 12.21 -17.43
CA VAL A 8 0.84 12.32 -16.02
C VAL A 8 0.97 10.95 -15.38
N TYR A 9 1.65 10.90 -14.24
CA TYR A 9 1.93 9.67 -13.49
C TYR A 9 1.48 9.82 -12.05
N THR A 10 1.08 8.70 -11.45
CA THR A 10 0.80 8.61 -10.02
C THR A 10 1.83 7.72 -9.35
N LEU A 11 2.03 7.91 -8.05
CA LEU A 11 2.91 7.02 -7.29
C LEU A 11 2.30 5.61 -7.20
N PRO A 12 3.14 4.55 -7.16
CA PRO A 12 2.69 3.20 -6.85
C PRO A 12 2.03 3.12 -5.47
N LYS A 13 1.08 2.20 -5.29
CA LYS A 13 0.36 2.00 -4.03
C LYS A 13 1.25 1.71 -2.83
N GLN A 14 2.39 1.04 -3.04
CA GLN A 14 3.34 0.77 -1.96
C GLN A 14 3.82 2.06 -1.30
N LEU A 15 4.04 3.12 -2.10
CA LEU A 15 4.47 4.42 -1.59
C LEU A 15 3.31 5.15 -0.91
N ASP A 16 2.09 5.04 -1.43
CA ASP A 16 0.88 5.60 -0.81
C ASP A 16 0.63 4.97 0.59
N GLU A 17 0.69 3.64 0.69
CA GLU A 17 0.59 2.93 1.96
C GLU A 17 1.76 3.24 2.92
N HIS A 18 2.95 3.50 2.39
CA HIS A 18 4.10 3.93 3.21
C HIS A 18 3.86 5.32 3.81
N VAL A 19 3.35 6.27 3.01
CA VAL A 19 2.96 7.61 3.50
C VAL A 19 1.93 7.46 4.62
N ALA A 20 0.89 6.64 4.45
CA ALA A 20 -0.09 6.40 5.50
C ALA A 20 0.55 5.85 6.79
N ARG A 21 1.45 4.85 6.68
CA ARG A 21 2.15 4.25 7.82
C ARG A 21 2.92 5.26 8.67
N LEU A 22 3.59 6.23 8.04
CA LEU A 22 4.37 7.26 8.74
C LEU A 22 3.53 8.17 9.65
N HIS A 23 2.22 8.27 9.42
CA HIS A 23 1.34 9.14 10.19
C HIS A 23 0.61 8.42 11.33
N LEU A 24 0.64 7.08 11.39
CA LEU A 24 -0.15 6.30 12.36
C LEU A 24 0.27 6.56 13.80
N ASP A 25 1.58 6.63 14.07
CA ASP A 25 2.11 6.83 15.42
C ASP A 25 1.69 8.18 16.01
N ALA A 26 1.66 9.23 15.18
CA ALA A 26 1.20 10.56 15.58
C ALA A 26 -0.29 10.57 16.01
N LEU A 27 -1.08 9.63 15.49
CA LEU A 27 -2.49 9.45 15.82
C LEU A 27 -2.71 8.38 16.91
N GLY A 28 -1.65 7.76 17.42
CA GLY A 28 -1.74 6.66 18.39
C GLY A 28 -2.41 5.40 17.85
N VAL A 29 -2.46 5.24 16.53
CA VAL A 29 -3.12 4.10 15.87
C VAL A 29 -2.22 2.87 15.93
N ARG A 30 -2.80 1.71 16.27
CA ARG A 30 -2.12 0.41 16.17
C ARG A 30 -2.70 -0.38 15.01
N LEU A 31 -1.86 -0.64 14.01
CA LEU A 31 -2.25 -1.43 12.84
C LEU A 31 -2.14 -2.93 13.16
N THR A 32 -3.15 -3.71 12.76
CA THR A 32 -3.09 -5.17 12.85
C THR A 32 -2.23 -5.74 11.72
N THR A 33 -1.37 -6.70 12.03
CA THR A 33 -0.56 -7.42 11.04
C THR A 33 -1.29 -8.69 10.57
N LEU A 34 -1.36 -8.90 9.26
CA LEU A 34 -1.86 -10.16 8.71
C LEU A 34 -0.93 -11.32 9.07
N THR A 35 -1.52 -12.45 9.44
CA THR A 35 -0.79 -13.73 9.45
C THR A 35 -0.58 -14.22 8.02
N GLU A 36 0.46 -15.03 7.79
CA GLU A 36 0.72 -15.65 6.48
C GLU A 36 -0.51 -16.36 5.93
N ARG A 37 -1.23 -17.11 6.79
CA ARG A 37 -2.46 -17.81 6.40
C ARG A 37 -3.56 -16.85 5.92
N GLN A 38 -3.73 -15.70 6.58
CA GLN A 38 -4.72 -14.69 6.15
C GLN A 38 -4.30 -14.03 4.84
N ALA A 39 -3.02 -13.68 4.70
CA ALA A 39 -2.47 -13.11 3.49
C ALA A 39 -2.64 -14.05 2.29
N SER A 40 -2.29 -15.33 2.45
CA SER A 40 -2.54 -16.38 1.44
C SER A 40 -4.02 -16.56 1.13
N TYR A 41 -4.90 -16.53 2.13
CA TYR A 41 -6.35 -16.63 1.91
C TYR A 41 -6.90 -15.47 1.07
N LEU A 42 -6.36 -14.26 1.27
CA LEU A 42 -6.74 -13.06 0.53
C LEU A 42 -5.99 -12.91 -0.81
N GLY A 43 -4.94 -13.70 -1.05
CA GLY A 43 -4.10 -13.60 -2.23
C GLY A 43 -3.28 -12.31 -2.31
N ILE A 44 -2.91 -11.73 -1.17
CA ILE A 44 -2.11 -10.49 -1.07
C ILE A 44 -0.88 -10.69 -0.18
N PRO A 45 0.19 -9.89 -0.32
CA PRO A 45 1.34 -9.91 0.59
C PRO A 45 0.96 -9.45 2.01
N VAL A 46 1.73 -9.87 3.01
CA VAL A 46 1.55 -9.45 4.42
C VAL A 46 1.81 -7.94 4.60
N ASP A 47 2.72 -7.40 3.82
CA ASP A 47 3.20 -6.02 3.84
C ASP A 47 2.50 -5.09 2.84
N GLY A 48 1.60 -5.64 2.02
CA GLY A 48 0.84 -4.93 0.99
C GLY A 48 1.45 -5.05 -0.43
N PRO A 49 0.86 -4.41 -1.45
CA PRO A 49 -0.34 -3.57 -1.39
C PRO A 49 -1.58 -4.35 -0.94
N TYR A 50 -2.38 -3.74 -0.08
CA TYR A 50 -3.54 -4.38 0.52
C TYR A 50 -4.80 -4.30 -0.34
N LYS A 51 -4.76 -3.56 -1.45
CA LYS A 51 -5.89 -3.28 -2.32
C LYS A 51 -5.45 -3.17 -3.79
N PRO A 52 -6.32 -3.58 -4.74
CA PRO A 52 -6.04 -3.48 -6.17
C PRO A 52 -6.10 -2.03 -6.67
N ASP A 53 -5.55 -1.78 -7.86
CA ASP A 53 -5.45 -0.44 -8.48
C ASP A 53 -6.79 0.26 -8.69
N THR A 54 -7.84 -0.50 -8.96
CA THR A 54 -9.18 0.02 -9.17
C THR A 54 -9.93 0.36 -7.88
N TYR A 55 -9.33 0.08 -6.71
CA TYR A 55 -9.94 0.36 -5.42
C TYR A 55 -9.96 1.85 -5.15
N ARG A 56 -11.13 2.37 -4.74
CA ARG A 56 -11.35 3.82 -4.66
C ARG A 56 -10.83 4.44 -3.36
N TYR A 57 -10.70 3.67 -2.28
CA TYR A 57 -9.98 3.93 -1.02
C TYR A 57 -10.02 2.68 -0.17
#